data_AF-A0A519GGH9-F1
#
_entry.id   AF-A0A519GGH9-F1
#
_cell.length_a   1.000
_cell.length_b   1.000
_cell.length_c   1.000
_cell.angle_alpha   90.00
_cell.angle_beta   90.00
_cell.angle_gamma   90.00
#
_symmetry.space_group_name_H-M   'P 1'
#
loop_
_entity.id
_entity.type
_entity.pdbx_description
1 polymer ?
#
loop_
_entity_poly.entity_id
_entity_poly.type
_entity_poly.pdbx_seq_one_letter_code
_entity_poly.pdbx_strand_id
1 'polypeptide(L)'
;MLADGARGMFRAFAAFDAEVMKSDSAIPAKYKELLAVAVALTTQCDGCLRGHSAAAVAAGATQEELAETVHIAAALRAGGAMYHGMTYVLPAAGGHA
;
A
#
# COMPACT_ATOMS: atom_id res chain seq x y z
N MET A 1 -13.77 22.29 1.93
CA MET A 1 -12.92 21.09 1.70
C MET A 1 -12.99 20.15 2.91
N LEU A 2 -12.46 18.92 2.85
CA LEU A 2 -12.51 17.94 3.97
C LEU A 2 -12.03 18.54 5.30
N ALA A 3 -10.99 19.38 5.25
CA ALA A 3 -10.43 20.11 6.39
C ALA A 3 -11.38 21.17 6.99
N ASP A 4 -12.37 21.66 6.24
CA ASP A 4 -13.36 22.63 6.74
C ASP A 4 -14.52 21.93 7.45
N GLY A 5 -14.86 20.70 7.04
CA GLY A 5 -15.90 19.89 7.66
C GLY A 5 -15.46 19.14 8.92
N ALA A 6 -14.17 18.81 9.04
CA ALA A 6 -13.63 18.03 10.17
C ALA A 6 -12.18 18.43 10.51
N ARG A 7 -11.94 19.70 10.81
CA ARG A 7 -10.59 20.28 10.97
C ARG A 7 -9.69 19.54 11.97
N GLY A 8 -10.23 19.19 13.14
CA GLY A 8 -9.48 18.47 14.17
C GLY A 8 -9.03 17.09 13.69
N MET A 9 -9.95 16.33 13.08
CA MET A 9 -9.67 15.00 12.53
C MET A 9 -8.64 15.06 11.40
N PHE A 10 -8.80 16.01 10.48
CA PHE A 10 -7.85 16.17 9.37
C PHE A 10 -6.44 16.52 9.86
N ARG A 11 -6.31 17.39 10.87
CA ARG A 11 -5.00 17.73 11.45
C ARG A 11 -4.35 16.53 12.14
N ALA A 12 -5.12 15.75 12.88
CA ALA A 12 -4.62 14.54 13.52
C ALA A 12 -4.11 13.53 12.48
N PHE A 13 -4.88 13.30 11.41
CA PHE A 13 -4.46 12.46 10.30
C PHE A 13 -3.19 12.97 9.64
N ALA A 14 -3.12 14.26 9.29
CA ALA A 14 -1.95 14.84 8.63
C ALA A 14 -0.67 14.74 9.48
N ALA A 15 -0.78 14.90 10.81
CA ALA A 15 0.35 14.74 11.71
C ALA A 15 0.82 13.28 11.77
N PHE A 16 -0.12 12.33 11.84
CA PHE A 16 0.20 10.90 11.78
C PHE A 16 0.87 10.51 10.45
N ASP A 17 0.29 10.92 9.33
CA ASP A 17 0.81 10.65 8.00
C ASP A 17 2.23 11.19 7.81
N ALA A 18 2.46 12.44 8.26
CA ALA A 18 3.79 13.03 8.24
C ALA A 18 4.81 12.22 9.06
N GLU A 19 4.44 11.73 10.25
CA GLU A 19 5.31 10.89 11.08
C GLU A 19 5.65 9.55 10.40
N VAL A 20 4.65 8.88 9.83
CA VAL A 20 4.81 7.61 9.11
C VAL A 20 5.78 7.79 7.93
N MET A 21 5.65 8.89 7.19
CA MET A 21 6.41 9.14 5.96
C MET A 21 7.75 9.89 6.17
N LYS A 22 8.16 10.17 7.42
CA LYS A 22 9.47 10.80 7.69
C LYS A 22 10.62 10.02 7.04
N SER A 23 11.53 10.74 6.40
CA SER A 23 12.70 10.17 5.71
C SER A 23 13.81 9.71 6.67
N ASP A 24 13.91 10.32 7.85
CA ASP A 24 14.85 9.92 8.91
C ASP A 24 14.20 8.87 9.82
N SER A 25 14.28 7.60 9.40
CA SER A 25 13.73 6.47 10.15
C SER A 25 14.45 5.17 9.80
N ALA A 26 14.11 4.09 10.52
CA ALA A 26 14.66 2.76 10.25
C ALA A 26 14.42 2.23 8.83
N ILE A 27 13.32 2.66 8.17
CA ILE A 27 13.06 2.34 6.76
C ILE A 27 13.46 3.56 5.92
N PRO A 28 14.44 3.44 5.01
CA PRO A 28 14.82 4.53 4.11
C PRO A 28 13.67 5.00 3.22
N ALA A 29 13.67 6.28 2.85
CA ALA A 29 12.60 6.92 2.09
C ALA A 29 12.20 6.15 0.82
N LYS A 30 13.17 5.67 0.02
CA LYS A 30 12.93 4.87 -1.18
C LYS A 30 12.00 3.69 -0.91
N TYR A 31 12.30 2.91 0.14
CA TYR A 31 11.55 1.72 0.47
C TYR A 31 10.18 2.04 1.08
N LYS A 32 10.05 3.14 1.83
CA LYS A 32 8.74 3.62 2.29
C LYS A 32 7.82 3.95 1.12
N GLU A 33 8.32 4.66 0.13
CA GLU A 33 7.53 5.04 -1.03
C GLU A 33 7.17 3.82 -1.90
N LEU A 34 8.07 2.85 -2.06
CA LEU A 34 7.75 1.58 -2.74
C LEU A 34 6.65 0.80 -1.99
N LEU A 35 6.69 0.74 -0.66
CA LEU A 35 5.62 0.16 0.15
C LEU A 35 4.31 0.93 -0.02
N ALA A 36 4.35 2.26 -0.04
CA ALA A 36 3.19 3.10 -0.27
C ALA A 36 2.59 2.88 -1.67
N VAL A 37 3.43 2.71 -2.70
CA VAL A 37 2.99 2.31 -4.05
C VAL A 37 2.31 0.95 -4.04
N ALA A 38 2.87 -0.06 -3.35
CA ALA A 38 2.24 -1.38 -3.23
C ALA A 38 0.84 -1.30 -2.57
N VAL A 39 0.70 -0.49 -1.51
CA VAL A 39 -0.59 -0.26 -0.83
C VAL A 39 -1.55 0.55 -1.71
N ALA A 40 -1.06 1.54 -2.46
CA ALA A 40 -1.87 2.30 -3.41
C ALA A 40 -2.40 1.42 -4.55
N LEU A 41 -1.62 0.44 -5.01
CA LEU A 41 -2.05 -0.56 -5.98
C LEU A 41 -3.13 -1.50 -5.42
N THR A 42 -3.11 -1.86 -4.15
CA THR A 42 -4.18 -2.72 -3.59
C THR A 42 -5.46 -1.94 -3.29
N THR A 43 -5.33 -0.68 -2.84
CA THR A 43 -6.46 0.22 -2.58
C THR A 43 -7.01 0.92 -3.82
N GLN A 44 -6.31 0.83 -4.96
CA GLN A 44 -6.71 1.43 -6.24
C GLN A 44 -6.88 2.95 -6.15
N CYS A 45 -6.03 3.62 -5.35
CA CYS A 45 -6.06 5.07 -5.15
C CYS A 45 -5.21 5.79 -6.20
N ASP A 46 -5.85 6.38 -7.21
CA ASP A 46 -5.17 7.11 -8.30
C ASP A 46 -4.27 8.27 -7.81
N GLY A 47 -4.78 9.09 -6.87
CA GLY A 47 -3.99 10.17 -6.28
C GLY A 47 -2.75 9.67 -5.52
N CYS A 48 -2.90 8.57 -4.77
CA CYS A 48 -1.82 7.94 -4.02
C CYS A 48 -0.78 7.33 -4.98
N LEU A 49 -1.23 6.66 -6.05
CA LEU A 49 -0.33 6.10 -7.07
C LEU A 49 0.52 7.20 -7.70
N ARG A 50 -0.07 8.31 -8.14
CA ARG A 50 0.69 9.42 -8.72
C ARG A 50 1.68 10.03 -7.72
N GLY A 51 1.24 10.29 -6.49
CA GLY A 51 2.07 10.93 -5.48
C GLY A 51 3.26 10.06 -5.06
N HIS A 52 2.99 8.83 -4.64
CA HIS A 52 4.01 7.94 -4.10
C HIS A 52 4.94 7.36 -5.18
N SER A 53 4.46 7.15 -6.41
CA SER A 53 5.37 6.73 -7.50
C SER A 53 6.37 7.84 -7.85
N ALA A 54 5.93 9.10 -7.90
CA ALA A 54 6.83 10.23 -8.12
C ALA A 54 7.83 10.41 -6.96
N ALA A 55 7.36 10.28 -5.72
CA ALA A 55 8.21 10.35 -4.53
C ALA A 55 9.22 9.19 -4.46
N ALA A 56 8.82 7.98 -4.85
CA ALA A 56 9.73 6.83 -4.95
C ALA A 56 10.88 7.11 -5.93
N VAL A 57 10.57 7.59 -7.13
CA VAL A 57 11.58 7.96 -8.13
C VAL A 57 12.49 9.07 -7.60
N ALA A 58 11.93 10.10 -6.95
CA ALA A 58 12.71 11.17 -6.33
C ALA A 58 13.64 10.66 -5.21
N ALA A 59 13.25 9.59 -4.52
CA ALA A 59 14.06 8.91 -3.51
C ALA A 59 15.06 7.89 -4.11
N GLY A 60 15.14 7.79 -5.44
CA GLY A 60 16.09 6.93 -6.15
C GLY A 60 15.58 5.53 -6.48
N ALA A 61 14.27 5.31 -6.50
CA ALA A 61 13.70 4.05 -6.99
C ALA A 61 13.94 3.88 -8.49
N THR A 62 14.31 2.67 -8.91
CA THR A 62 14.48 2.35 -10.33
C THR A 62 13.20 1.85 -10.98
N GLN A 63 13.20 1.80 -12.32
CA GLN A 63 12.10 1.22 -13.09
C GLN A 63 11.88 -0.26 -12.72
N GLU A 64 12.96 -1.01 -12.48
CA GLU A 64 12.93 -2.41 -12.07
C GLU A 64 12.29 -2.57 -10.69
N GLU A 65 12.68 -1.73 -9.71
CA GLU A 65 12.09 -1.78 -8.36
C GLU A 65 10.59 -1.47 -8.37
N LEU A 66 10.15 -0.51 -9.19
CA LEU A 66 8.73 -0.21 -9.39
C LEU A 66 8.00 -1.36 -10.08
N ALA A 67 8.59 -1.95 -11.11
CA ALA A 67 8.02 -3.10 -11.81
C ALA A 67 7.87 -4.31 -10.86
N GLU A 68 8.88 -4.62 -10.05
CA GLU A 68 8.80 -5.68 -9.04
C GLU A 68 7.72 -5.37 -8.00
N THR A 69 7.63 -4.13 -7.53
CA THR A 69 6.57 -3.67 -6.61
C THR A 69 5.16 -3.93 -7.15
N VAL A 70 4.93 -3.67 -8.44
CA VAL A 70 3.65 -3.96 -9.11
C VAL A 70 3.34 -5.46 -9.08
N HIS A 71 4.32 -6.31 -9.44
CA HIS A 71 4.13 -7.76 -9.44
C HIS A 71 3.92 -8.32 -8.04
N ILE A 72 4.62 -7.81 -7.02
CA ILE A 72 4.41 -8.18 -5.62
C ILE A 72 2.98 -7.86 -5.19
N ALA A 73 2.50 -6.63 -5.47
CA ALA A 73 1.14 -6.22 -5.12
C ALA A 73 0.08 -7.09 -5.82
N ALA A 74 0.29 -7.40 -7.11
CA ALA A 74 -0.60 -8.27 -7.88
C ALA A 74 -0.64 -9.70 -7.32
N ALA A 75 0.53 -10.28 -7.03
CA ALA A 75 0.65 -11.62 -6.48
C ALA A 75 -0.05 -11.75 -5.12
N LEU A 76 0.13 -10.77 -4.22
CA LEU A 76 -0.51 -10.82 -2.91
C LEU A 76 -2.03 -10.63 -3.00
N ARG A 77 -2.51 -9.80 -3.92
CA ARG A 77 -3.95 -9.65 -4.17
C ARG A 77 -4.57 -10.94 -4.71
N ALA A 78 -3.89 -11.63 -5.63
CA ALA A 78 -4.33 -12.94 -6.12
C ALA A 78 -4.30 -14.00 -5.01
N GLY A 79 -3.22 -14.04 -4.22
CA GLY A 79 -3.07 -14.96 -3.09
C GLY A 79 -4.17 -14.80 -2.06
N GLY A 80 -4.58 -13.57 -1.74
CA GLY A 80 -5.72 -13.32 -0.85
C GLY A 80 -7.01 -13.95 -1.36
N ALA A 81 -7.33 -13.79 -2.66
CA ALA A 81 -8.49 -14.44 -3.26
C ALA A 81 -8.40 -15.97 -3.22
N MET A 82 -7.22 -16.54 -3.49
CA MET A 82 -7.00 -17.99 -3.43
C MET A 82 -7.20 -18.52 -2.01
N TYR A 83 -6.62 -17.86 -1.00
CA TYR A 83 -6.77 -18.24 0.41
C TYR A 83 -8.25 -18.22 0.83
N HIS A 84 -8.96 -17.11 0.57
CA HIS A 84 -10.37 -17.03 0.91
C HIS A 84 -11.21 -18.06 0.15
N GLY A 85 -10.87 -18.32 -1.12
CA GLY A 85 -11.47 -19.37 -1.93
C GLY A 85 -11.33 -20.73 -1.27
N MET A 86 -10.10 -21.12 -0.90
CA MET A 86 -9.79 -22.39 -0.28
C MET A 86 -10.41 -22.56 1.12
N THR A 87 -10.42 -21.50 1.93
CA THR A 87 -10.86 -21.59 3.32
C THR A 87 -12.37 -21.43 3.48
N TYR A 88 -13.02 -20.58 2.67
CA TYR A 88 -14.41 -20.16 2.92
C TYR A 88 -15.37 -20.43 1.76
N VAL A 89 -14.88 -20.60 0.52
CA VAL A 89 -15.76 -20.72 -0.67
C VAL A 89 -15.85 -22.16 -1.15
N LEU A 90 -14.72 -22.85 -1.27
CA LEU A 90 -14.69 -24.23 -1.71
C LEU A 90 -15.29 -25.12 -0.61
N PRO A 91 -16.22 -26.02 -0.95
CA PRO A 91 -16.66 -27.03 0.00
C PRO A 91 -15.44 -27.84 0.42
N ALA A 92 -15.25 -28.01 1.73
CA ALA A 92 -14.13 -28.79 2.26
C ALA A 92 -14.11 -30.15 1.54
N ALA A 93 -13.05 -30.40 0.78
CA ALA A 93 -12.81 -31.70 0.19
C ALA A 93 -12.46 -32.66 1.33
N GLY A 94 -13.50 -33.27 1.92
CA GLY A 94 -13.37 -34.40 2.83
C GLY A 94 -12.48 -34.16 4.05
N GLY A 95 -13.08 -33.61 5.10
CA GLY A 95 -12.76 -33.95 6.49
C GLY A 95 -11.58 -33.21 7.10
N HIS A 96 -11.87 -32.33 8.07
CA HIS A 96 -11.17 -32.34 9.35
C HIS A 96 -12.22 -32.61 10.43
N ALA A 97 -11.91 -33.62 11.24
CA ALA A 97 -12.56 -33.98 12.49
C ALA A 97 -12.35 -32.91 13.57
#